data_AF-A0AAV4J2M5-F1
#
_entry.id   AF-A0AAV4J2M5-F1
#
_cell.length_a   1.000
_cell.length_b   1.000
_cell.length_c   1.000
_cell.angle_alpha   90.00
_cell.angle_beta   90.00
_cell.angle_gamma   90.00
#
_symmetry.space_group_name_H-M   'P 1'
#
loop_
_entity.id
_entity.type
_entity.pdbx_description
1 polymer ?
#
loop_
_entity_poly.entity_id
_entity_poly.type
_entity_poly.pdbx_seq_one_letter_code
_entity_poly.pdbx_strand_id
1 'polypeptide(L)'
;MFEPHSHERLSDIVTDDETWFPFFIIPPRRLRRMLAGRKFDRIQDLAKAVNSELRTIPEEDYQGMFQKWQIRLKRCIESHREYFEGL
;
A
#
# COMPACT_ATOMS: atom_id res chain seq x y z
N MET A 1 20.76 22.12 6.05
CA MET A 1 21.87 21.36 6.67
C MET A 1 21.20 20.24 7.44
N PHE A 2 21.36 19.00 7.01
CA PHE A 2 20.70 17.83 7.62
C PHE A 2 21.32 17.56 9.00
N GLU A 3 20.51 17.43 10.04
CA GLU A 3 20.99 17.11 11.39
C GLU A 3 21.19 15.60 11.56
N PRO A 4 22.24 15.13 12.25
CA PRO A 4 22.66 13.72 12.23
C PRO A 4 21.86 12.81 13.18
N HIS A 5 20.82 13.33 13.84
CA HIS A 5 20.11 12.64 14.93
C HIS A 5 18.59 12.59 14.77
N SER A 6 18.02 13.05 13.65
CA SER A 6 16.63 12.75 13.33
C SER A 6 16.55 11.30 12.83
N HIS A 7 15.65 10.52 13.43
CA HIS A 7 15.23 9.22 12.92
C HIS A 7 14.43 9.42 11.62
N GLU A 8 15.04 10.03 10.60
CA GLU A 8 14.45 10.13 9.26
C GLU A 8 14.52 8.74 8.65
N ARG A 9 13.44 7.99 8.85
CA ARG A 9 13.23 6.71 8.18
C ARG A 9 13.07 7.02 6.70
N LEU A 10 13.39 6.06 5.85
CA LEU A 10 13.19 6.19 4.40
C LEU A 10 11.75 6.62 4.04
N SER A 11 10.78 6.29 4.91
CA SER A 11 9.36 6.70 4.86
C SER A 11 9.09 8.20 5.08
N ASP A 12 10.06 8.93 5.64
CA ASP A 12 9.96 10.37 5.94
C ASP A 12 10.55 11.21 4.80
N ILE A 13 11.39 10.59 3.94
CA ILE A 13 12.04 11.22 2.77
C ILE A 13 11.29 10.83 1.49
N VAL A 14 10.97 9.55 1.34
CA VAL A 14 10.01 9.07 0.36
C VAL A 14 8.68 9.13 1.07
N THR A 15 7.94 10.22 0.87
CA THR A 15 6.59 10.33 1.38
C THR A 15 5.83 9.06 0.92
N ASP A 16 5.22 8.33 1.85
CA ASP A 16 4.44 7.11 1.56
C ASP A 16 3.26 7.38 0.58
N ASP A 17 3.09 8.61 0.10
CA ASP A 17 2.19 8.99 -0.99
C ASP A 17 2.72 8.66 -2.39
N GLU A 18 4.03 8.51 -2.59
CA GLU A 18 4.67 8.22 -3.88
C GLU A 18 4.80 6.72 -4.15
N THR A 19 4.82 5.90 -3.09
CA THR A 19 4.87 4.45 -3.26
C THR A 19 3.49 3.90 -3.60
N TRP A 20 3.42 3.10 -4.66
CA TRP A 20 2.21 2.33 -5.02
C TRP A 20 1.72 1.42 -3.88
N PHE A 21 2.65 1.01 -3.01
CA PHE A 21 2.48 -0.05 -2.02
C PHE A 21 1.36 0.22 -0.99
N PRO A 22 1.23 1.43 -0.41
CA PRO A 22 0.11 1.78 0.47
C PRO A 22 -1.26 1.93 -0.22
N PHE A 23 -1.34 2.17 -1.53
CA PHE A 23 -2.65 2.30 -2.21
C PHE A 23 -3.31 0.98 -2.52
N PHE A 24 -2.51 -0.07 -2.69
CA PHE A 24 -3.00 -1.43 -2.78
C PHE A 24 -3.45 -2.01 -1.43
N ILE A 25 -3.65 -1.24 -0.34
CA ILE A 25 -3.87 -1.74 1.04
C ILE A 25 -5.15 -2.58 1.27
N ILE A 26 -6.14 -2.58 0.39
CA ILE A 26 -7.33 -3.44 0.56
C ILE A 26 -6.95 -4.94 0.47
N PRO A 27 -6.20 -5.41 -0.55
CA PRO A 27 -5.69 -6.77 -0.58
C PRO A 27 -4.78 -7.14 0.61
N PRO A 28 -3.74 -6.39 1.02
CA PRO A 28 -2.87 -6.68 2.16
C PRO A 28 -3.55 -6.71 3.52
N ARG A 29 -4.55 -5.88 3.82
CA ARG A 29 -5.28 -5.99 5.12
C ARG A 29 -6.15 -7.23 5.15
N ARG A 30 -6.80 -7.55 4.03
CA ARG A 30 -7.62 -8.76 3.88
C ARG A 30 -6.74 -10.02 3.88
N LEU A 31 -5.66 -10.02 3.11
CA LEU A 31 -4.62 -11.04 3.08
C LEU A 31 -3.93 -11.18 4.43
N ARG A 32 -3.53 -10.09 5.11
CA ARG A 32 -2.93 -10.17 6.46
C ARG A 32 -3.90 -10.79 7.46
N ARG A 33 -5.18 -10.44 7.43
CA ARG A 33 -6.20 -11.12 8.26
C ARG A 33 -6.35 -12.60 7.90
N MET A 34 -6.34 -12.94 6.62
CA MET A 34 -6.45 -14.32 6.15
C MET A 34 -5.20 -15.15 6.50
N LEU A 35 -4.02 -14.56 6.39
CA LEU A 35 -2.71 -15.17 6.65
C LEU A 35 -2.36 -15.19 8.15
N ALA A 36 -2.93 -14.29 8.95
CA ALA A 36 -2.67 -14.22 10.38
C ALA A 36 -3.04 -15.54 11.06
N GLY A 37 -2.06 -16.13 11.77
CA GLY A 37 -2.24 -17.39 12.49
C GLY A 37 -2.21 -18.66 11.62
N ARG A 38 -2.14 -18.55 10.29
CA ARG A 38 -1.98 -19.71 9.40
C ARG A 38 -0.50 -20.05 9.22
N LYS A 39 -0.15 -21.31 9.43
CA LYS A 39 1.16 -21.86 9.04
C LYS A 39 1.02 -22.54 7.68
N PHE A 40 1.99 -22.31 6.81
CA PHE A 40 2.06 -22.94 5.51
C PHE A 40 3.38 -23.71 5.45
N ASP A 41 3.30 -25.02 5.17
CA ASP A 41 4.49 -25.88 5.12
C ASP A 41 5.24 -25.72 3.79
N ARG A 42 4.56 -25.25 2.74
CA ARG A 42 5.13 -25.03 1.41
C ARG A 42 4.71 -23.68 0.85
N ILE A 43 5.64 -23.04 0.13
CA ILE A 43 5.41 -21.75 -0.54
C ILE A 43 4.26 -21.82 -1.57
N GLN A 44 4.05 -22.99 -2.16
CA GLN A 44 2.97 -23.24 -3.13
C GLN A 44 1.58 -23.12 -2.48
N ASP A 45 1.45 -23.56 -1.23
CA ASP A 45 0.18 -23.51 -0.51
C ASP A 45 -0.14 -22.08 -0.07
N LEU A 46 0.89 -21.33 0.34
CA LEU A 46 0.78 -19.89 0.56
C LEU A 46 0.34 -19.15 -0.72
N ALA A 47 1.00 -19.42 -1.85
CA ALA A 47 0.68 -18.79 -3.12
C ALA A 47 -0.76 -19.11 -3.58
N LYS A 48 -1.23 -20.35 -3.40
CA LYS A 48 -2.61 -20.74 -3.70
C LYS A 48 -3.61 -20.00 -2.81
N ALA A 49 -3.36 -19.94 -1.50
CA ALA A 49 -4.24 -19.25 -0.56
C ALA A 49 -4.34 -17.75 -0.88
N VAL A 50 -3.21 -17.10 -1.15
CA VAL A 50 -3.16 -15.69 -1.56
C VAL A 50 -3.91 -15.46 -2.86
N ASN A 51 -3.65 -16.26 -3.90
CA ASN A 51 -4.33 -16.11 -5.20
C ASN A 51 -5.84 -16.36 -5.09
N SER A 52 -6.26 -17.34 -4.29
CA SER A 52 -7.68 -17.59 -4.05
C SER A 52 -8.35 -16.37 -3.43
N GLU A 53 -7.74 -15.76 -2.41
CA GLU A 53 -8.30 -14.60 -1.75
C GLU A 53 -8.32 -13.37 -2.67
N LEU A 54 -7.25 -13.13 -3.44
CA LEU A 54 -7.19 -12.04 -4.41
C LEU A 54 -8.28 -12.12 -5.48
N ARG A 55 -8.65 -13.34 -5.91
CA ARG A 55 -9.74 -13.57 -6.86
C ARG A 55 -11.14 -13.33 -6.27
N THR A 56 -11.27 -13.26 -4.94
CA THR A 56 -12.55 -12.89 -4.31
C THR A 56 -12.81 -11.39 -4.32
N ILE A 57 -11.81 -10.58 -4.66
CA ILE A 57 -11.92 -9.13 -4.73
C ILE A 57 -12.55 -8.77 -6.10
N PRO A 58 -13.69 -8.07 -6.12
CA PRO A 58 -14.31 -7.59 -7.35
C PRO A 58 -13.38 -6.69 -8.16
N GLU A 59 -13.52 -6.69 -9.48
CA GLU A 59 -12.73 -5.81 -10.36
C GLU A 59 -12.95 -4.32 -10.05
N GLU A 60 -14.18 -3.93 -9.74
CA GLU A 60 -14.58 -2.59 -9.32
C GLU A 60 -13.79 -2.06 -8.11
N ASP A 61 -13.44 -2.93 -7.16
CA ASP A 61 -12.62 -2.56 -6.01
C ASP A 61 -11.20 -2.20 -6.44
N TYR A 62 -10.62 -2.98 -7.38
CA TYR A 62 -9.32 -2.67 -7.96
C TYR A 62 -9.39 -1.35 -8.74
N GLN A 63 -10.41 -1.16 -9.57
CA GLN A 63 -10.60 0.08 -10.33
C GLN A 63 -10.71 1.30 -9.40
N GLY A 64 -11.48 1.21 -8.33
CA GLY A 64 -11.60 2.26 -7.33
C GLY A 64 -10.27 2.57 -6.62
N MET A 65 -9.44 1.56 -6.36
CA MET A 65 -8.08 1.75 -5.83
C MET A 65 -7.19 2.50 -6.83
N PHE A 66 -7.20 2.12 -8.10
CA PHE A 66 -6.43 2.81 -9.15
C PHE A 66 -6.87 4.26 -9.31
N GLN A 67 -8.17 4.55 -9.29
CA GLN A 67 -8.69 5.92 -9.36
C GLN A 67 -8.22 6.76 -8.18
N LYS A 68 -8.30 6.24 -6.95
CA LYS A 68 -7.79 6.94 -5.75
C LYS A 68 -6.30 7.23 -5.86
N TRP A 69 -5.53 6.28 -6.36
CA TRP A 69 -4.10 6.46 -6.59
C TRP A 69 -3.81 7.56 -7.62
N GLN A 70 -4.53 7.58 -8.76
CA GLN A 70 -4.42 8.64 -9.76
C GLN A 70 -4.75 10.04 -9.19
N ILE A 71 -5.82 10.14 -8.40
CA ILE A 71 -6.19 11.40 -7.71
C ILE A 71 -5.04 11.86 -6.81
N ARG A 72 -4.39 10.93 -6.10
CA ARG A 72 -3.30 11.25 -5.20
C ARG A 72 -2.05 11.74 -5.94
N LEU A 73 -1.68 11.10 -7.04
CA LEU A 73 -0.59 11.59 -7.89
C LEU A 73 -0.85 13.03 -8.35
N LYS A 74 -2.09 13.33 -8.74
CA LYS A 74 -2.49 14.69 -9.11
C LYS A 74 -2.31 15.66 -7.94
N ARG A 75 -2.72 15.26 -6.73
CA ARG A 75 -2.55 16.08 -5.52
C ARG A 75 -1.08 16.31 -5.15
N CYS A 76 -0.19 15.35 -5.35
CA CYS A 76 1.24 15.54 -5.14
C CYS A 76 1.79 16.67 -6.03
N ILE A 77 1.37 16.71 -7.30
CA ILE A 77 1.72 17.79 -8.23
C ILE A 77 1.11 19.12 -7.78
N GLU A 78 -0.17 19.13 -7.42
CA GLU A 78 -0.89 20.34 -6.94
C GLU A 78 -0.30 20.89 -5.64
N SER A 79 0.23 20.02 -4.78
CA SER A 79 0.86 20.37 -3.50
C SER A 79 2.35 20.71 -3.66
N HIS A 80 2.84 20.86 -4.90
CA HIS A 80 4.25 21.18 -5.18
C HIS A 80 5.27 20.19 -4.57
N ARG A 81 4.86 18.92 -4.37
CA ARG A 81 5.61 17.86 -3.66
C ARG A 81 5.69 18.02 -2.14
N GLU A 82 4.83 18.84 -1.55
CA GLU A 82 4.61 18.85 -0.11
C GLU A 82 3.67 17.71 0.30
N TYR A 83 3.88 17.17 1.50
CA TYR A 83 3.02 16.14 2.07
C TYR A 83 1.65 16.72 2.44
N PHE A 84 0.56 16.06 2.04
CA PHE A 84 -0.81 16.59 2.11
C PHE A 84 -1.81 15.73 2.90
N GLU A 85 -1.36 14.69 3.61
CA GLU A 85 -2.25 13.94 4.52
C GLU A 85 -2.23 14.54 5.93
N GLY A 86 -3.37 15.03 6.41
CA GLY A 86 -3.51 15.62 7.74
C GLY A 86 -3.77 17.13 7.77
N LEU A 87 -3.96 17.77 6.61
CA LEU A 87 -4.54 19.11 6.46
C LEU A 87 -6.07 19.09 6.57
#